data_AF-A0A2E2WHZ0-F1
#
_entry.id   AF-A0A2E2WHZ0-F1
#
_cell.length_a   1.000
_cell.length_b   1.000
_cell.length_c   1.000
_cell.angle_alpha   90.00
_cell.angle_beta   90.00
_cell.angle_gamma   90.00
#
_symmetry.space_group_name_H-M   'P 1'
#
loop_
_entity.id
_entity.type
_entity.pdbx_description
1 polymer ?
#
loop_
_entity_poly.entity_id
_entity_poly.type
_entity_poly.pdbx_seq_one_letter_code
_entity_poly.pdbx_strand_id
1 'polypeptide(L)' 'MVYLFGVLGLLLGFVLGLWVINVLLRNVPKKDLQTNKSLWRTYGLLVWIFAGGGCWLGVSLYGYYF' A
#
# COMPACT_ATOMS: atom_id res chain seq x y z
N MET A 1 9.13 -17.11 12.73
CA MET A 1 8.15 -16.24 13.42
C MET A 1 8.13 -14.85 12.80
N VAL A 2 9.23 -14.09 12.82
CA VAL A 2 9.36 -12.72 12.25
C VAL A 2 8.84 -12.60 10.80
N TYR A 3 9.20 -13.55 9.93
CA TYR A 3 8.76 -13.53 8.51
C TYR A 3 7.24 -13.55 8.34
N LEU A 4 6.52 -14.21 9.26
CA LEU A 4 5.06 -14.32 9.21
C LEU A 4 4.41 -12.97 9.51
N PHE A 5 4.96 -12.22 10.47
CA PHE A 5 4.55 -10.85 10.79
C PHE A 5 4.93 -9.86 9.69
N GLY A 6 6.07 -10.04 9.02
CA GLY A 6 6.43 -9.27 7.84
C GLY A 6 5.46 -9.47 6.67
N VAL A 7 5.08 -10.73 6.38
CA VAL A 7 4.09 -11.04 5.32
C VAL A 7 2.71 -10.50 5.68
N LEU A 8 2.27 -10.64 6.94
CA LEU A 8 1.01 -10.05 7.41
C LEU A 8 1.02 -8.53 7.33
N GLY A 9 2.10 -7.88 7.75
CA GLY A 9 2.28 -6.43 7.65
C GLY A 9 2.29 -5.95 6.19
N LEU A 10 2.91 -6.71 5.29
CA LEU A 10 2.92 -6.41 3.85
C LEU A 10 1.52 -6.53 3.25
N LEU A 11 0.79 -7.61 3.54
CA LEU A 11 -0.58 -7.82 3.05
C LEU A 11 -1.53 -6.73 3.58
N LEU A 12 -1.49 -6.43 4.87
CA LEU A 12 -2.31 -5.38 5.47
C LEU A 12 -1.93 -3.99 4.92
N GLY A 13 -0.64 -3.70 4.80
CA GLY A 13 -0.15 -2.46 4.20
C GLY A 13 -0.56 -2.31 2.73
N PHE A 14 -0.58 -3.40 1.98
CA PHE A 14 -1.02 -3.41 0.58
C PHE A 14 -2.53 -3.17 0.45
N VAL A 15 -3.34 -3.82 1.28
CA VAL A 15 -4.80 -3.60 1.31
C VAL A 15 -5.12 -2.16 1.72
N LEU A 16 -4.42 -1.62 2.73
CA LEU A 16 -4.55 -0.22 3.13
C LEU A 16 -4.14 0.73 2.00
N GLY A 17 -3.02 0.47 1.32
CA GLY A 17 -2.58 1.26 0.17
C GLY A 17 -3.60 1.28 -0.96
N LEU A 18 -4.22 0.13 -1.27
CA LEU A 18 -5.32 0.05 -2.23
C LEU A 18 -6.55 0.83 -1.78
N TRP A 19 -6.90 0.76 -0.50
CA TRP A 19 -8.04 1.50 0.05
C TRP A 19 -7.82 3.02 0.00
N VAL A 20 -6.64 3.49 0.40
CA VAL A 20 -6.25 4.92 0.32
C VAL A 20 -6.35 5.42 -1.11
N ILE A 21 -5.82 4.66 -2.07
CA ILE A 21 -5.87 5.04 -3.48
C ILE A 21 -7.30 5.00 -4.03
N ASN A 22 -8.12 4.03 -3.62
CA ASN A 22 -9.53 4.00 -4.02
C ASN A 22 -10.28 5.24 -3.52
N VAL A 23 -10.02 5.69 -2.28
CA VAL A 23 -10.58 6.94 -1.75
C VAL A 23 -10.07 8.16 -2.53
N LEU A 24 -8.78 8.20 -2.85
CA LEU A 24 -8.17 9.33 -3.57
C LEU A 24 -8.66 9.42 -5.03
N LEU A 25 -8.84 8.27 -5.68
CA LEU A 25 -9.35 8.14 -7.05
C LEU A 25 -10.86 8.32 -7.15
N ARG A 26 -11.60 8.23 -6.04
CA ARG A 26 -13.07 8.34 -6.04
C ARG A 26 -13.56 9.65 -6.65
N ASN A 27 -12.79 10.71 -6.51
CA ASN A 27 -13.12 12.05 -7.02
C ASN A 27 -12.47 12.35 -8.39
N VAL A 28 -11.68 11.43 -8.94
CA VAL A 28 -10.98 11.62 -10.23
C VAL A 28 -11.85 11.06 -11.37
N PRO A 29 -12.16 11.84 -12.41
CA PRO A 29 -12.95 11.34 -13.52
C PRO A 29 -12.19 10.25 -14.30
N LYS A 30 -12.88 9.16 -14.65
CA LYS A 30 -12.31 7.99 -15.33
C LYS A 30 -11.57 8.34 -16.64
N LYS A 31 -11.95 9.43 -17.30
CA LYS A 31 -11.32 9.92 -18.53
C LYS A 31 -9.86 10.38 -18.30
N ASP A 32 -9.56 10.97 -17.15
CA ASP A 32 -8.20 11.42 -16.81
C ASP A 32 -7.30 10.23 -16.45
N LEU A 33 -7.87 9.21 -15.81
CA LEU A 33 -7.20 7.96 -15.47
C LEU A 33 -6.77 7.16 -16.71
N GLN A 34 -7.57 7.17 -17.76
CA GLN A 34 -7.28 6.45 -19.00
C GLN A 34 -6.31 7.21 -19.90
N THR A 35 -6.36 8.55 -19.87
CA THR A 35 -5.50 9.40 -20.72
C THR A 35 -4.07 9.48 -20.19
N ASN A 36 -3.89 9.49 -18.86
CA ASN A 36 -2.57 9.66 -18.24
C ASN A 36 -1.99 8.34 -17.73
N LYS A 37 -1.26 7.63 -18.59
CA LYS A 37 -0.52 6.39 -18.26
C LYS A 37 0.50 6.58 -17.12
N SER A 38 0.97 7.82 -16.92
CA SER A 38 1.88 8.21 -15.82
C SER A 38 1.20 8.09 -14.45
N LEU A 39 -0.06 8.55 -14.33
CA LEU A 39 -0.82 8.49 -13.07
C LEU A 39 -0.94 7.04 -12.57
N TRP A 40 -1.19 6.09 -13.47
CA TRP A 40 -1.32 4.67 -13.12
C TRP A 40 -0.06 4.10 -12.45
N ARG A 41 1.14 4.49 -12.92
CA ARG A 41 2.42 4.07 -12.31
C ARG A 41 2.66 4.76 -10.97
N THR A 42 2.34 6.04 -10.85
CA THR A 42 2.50 6.80 -9.60
C THR A 42 1.61 6.23 -8.49
N TYR A 43 0.36 5.88 -8.80
CA TYR A 43 -0.53 5.23 -7.85
C TYR A 43 -0.06 3.81 -7.51
N GLY A 44 0.41 3.03 -8.48
CA GLY A 44 1.01 1.72 -8.19
C GLY A 44 2.20 1.82 -7.22
N LEU A 45 3.09 2.78 -7.44
CA LEU A 45 4.22 3.05 -6.53
C LEU A 45 3.76 3.46 -5.13
N LEU A 46 2.71 4.28 -5.02
CA LEU A 46 2.12 4.63 -3.72
C LEU A 46 1.66 3.39 -2.94
N VAL A 47 0.94 2.46 -3.58
CA VAL A 47 0.52 1.20 -2.91
C VAL A 47 1.75 0.43 -2.41
N TRP A 48 2.79 0.34 -3.23
CA TRP A 48 4.02 -0.37 -2.85
C TRP A 48 4.77 0.30 -1.70
N ILE A 49 4.75 1.64 -1.62
CA ILE A 49 5.28 2.38 -0.46
C ILE A 49 4.48 2.04 0.81
N PHE A 50 3.15 2.02 0.72
CA PHE A 50 2.29 1.62 1.84
C PHE A 50 2.48 0.15 2.24
N ALA A 51 2.66 -0.76 1.28
CA ALA A 51 2.94 -2.17 1.54
C ALA A 51 4.32 -2.38 2.18
N GLY A 52 5.35 -1.70 1.68
CA GLY A 52 6.69 -1.72 2.28
C GLY A 52 6.71 -1.13 3.69
N GLY A 53 6.01 -0.01 3.91
CA GLY A 53 5.84 0.59 5.24
C GLY A 53 5.06 -0.31 6.20
N GLY A 54 3.99 -0.97 5.73
CA GLY A 54 3.24 -1.96 6.51
C GLY A 54 4.08 -3.18 6.88
N CYS A 55 4.95 -3.65 5.97
CA CYS A 55 5.91 -4.72 6.25
C CYS A 55 6.91 -4.30 7.35
N TRP A 56 7.50 -3.11 7.23
CA TRP A 56 8.39 -2.56 8.26
C TRP A 56 7.67 -2.48 9.60
N LEU A 57 6.49 -1.86 9.65
CA LEU A 57 5.69 -1.73 10.87
C LEU A 57 5.37 -3.10 11.48
N GLY A 58 5.00 -4.09 10.66
CA GLY A 58 4.73 -5.45 11.11
C GLY A 58 5.95 -6.12 11.76
N VAL A 59 7.13 -5.96 11.17
CA VAL A 59 8.39 -6.49 11.72
C VAL A 59 8.84 -5.73 12.97
N SER A 60 8.71 -4.40 12.99
CA SER A 60 9.06 -3.57 14.16
C SER A 60 8.14 -3.83 15.35
N LEU A 61 6.83 -3.98 15.12
CA LEU A 61 5.89 -4.37 16.17
C LEU A 61 6.24 -5.75 16.72
N TYR A 62 6.59 -6.70 15.86
CA TYR A 62 7.02 -8.01 16.32
C TYR A 62 8.25 -7.92 17.23
N GLY A 63 9.29 -7.18 16.84
CA GLY A 63 10.49 -7.01 17.66
C GLY A 63 10.32 -6.16 18.93
N TYR A 64 9.20 -5.46 19.08
CA TYR A 64 8.86 -4.75 20.32
C TYR A 64 8.04 -5.60 21.29
N TYR A 65 7.15 -6.44 20.77
CA TYR A 65 6.25 -7.29 21.56
C TYR A 65 6.83 -8.67 21.91
N PHE A 66 7.85 -9.15 21.19
CA PHE A 66 8.52 -10.44 21.38
C PHE A 66 10.05 -10.28 21.38
#